data_AF-A0A4Y2PHN5-F1
#
_entry.id   AF-A0A4Y2PHN5-F1
#
_cell.length_a   1.000
_cell.length_b   1.000
_cell.length_c   1.000
_cell.angle_alpha   90.00
_cell.angle_beta   90.00
_cell.angle_gamma   90.00
#
_symmetry.space_group_name_H-M   'P 1'
#
loop_
_entity.id
_entity.type
_entity.pdbx_description
1 polymer ?
#
loop_
_entity_poly.entity_id
_entity_poly.type
_entity_poly.pdbx_seq_one_letter_code
_entity_poly.pdbx_strand_id
1 'polypeptide(L)'
;MSAADIHRQICEVYGATAMCEGKVRKWVREFKAGRDNVHDDSRSGRPSVITDDMVASGEVNILENRRFSISTLSNDFPEVPRSVLYKIDNDP
;
A
#
# COMPACT_ATOMS: atom_id res chain seq x y z
N MET A 1 17.42 18.89 24.35
CA MET A 1 16.28 18.19 24.97
C MET A 1 16.39 16.70 24.65
N SER A 2 16.33 15.82 25.65
CA SER A 2 16.43 14.36 25.43
C SER A 2 15.07 13.76 25.08
N ALA A 3 15.05 12.53 24.57
CA ALA A 3 13.79 11.81 24.32
C ALA A 3 13.00 11.56 25.62
N ALA A 4 13.69 11.35 26.74
CA ALA A 4 13.06 11.18 28.05
C ALA A 4 12.39 12.48 28.53
N ASP A 5 13.04 13.62 28.34
CA ASP A 5 12.45 14.93 28.67
C ASP A 5 11.17 15.20 27.86
N ILE A 6 11.21 14.90 26.56
CA ILE A 6 10.06 15.05 25.65
C ILE A 6 8.92 14.13 26.08
N HIS A 7 9.22 12.85 26.36
CA HIS A 7 8.22 11.90 26.82
C HIS A 7 7.53 12.37 28.10
N ARG A 8 8.32 12.86 29.08
CA ARG A 8 7.77 13.43 30.32
C ARG A 8 6.83 14.60 30.04
N GLN A 9 7.24 15.57 29.22
CA GLN A 9 6.40 16.72 28.87
C GLN A 9 5.11 16.31 28.14
N ILE A 10 5.20 15.35 27.21
CA ILE A 10 4.02 14.82 26.52
C ILE A 10 3.05 14.18 27.52
N CYS A 11 3.56 13.37 28.46
CA CYS A 11 2.72 12.73 29.46
C CYS A 11 2.12 13.71 30.48
N GLU A 12 2.84 14.77 30.85
CA GLU A 12 2.35 15.83 31.74
C GLU A 12 1.17 16.59 31.12
N VAL A 13 1.21 16.86 29.81
CA VAL A 13 0.17 17.64 29.11
C VAL A 13 -0.99 16.78 28.60
N TYR A 14 -0.69 15.61 28.03
CA TYR A 14 -1.67 14.79 27.31
C TYR A 14 -2.01 13.47 28.00
N GLY A 15 -1.37 13.17 29.14
CA GLY A 15 -1.58 11.97 29.92
C GLY A 15 -0.65 10.81 29.55
N ALA A 16 -0.58 9.82 30.44
CA ALA A 16 0.36 8.71 30.36
C ALA A 16 0.17 7.81 29.11
N THR A 17 -1.00 7.84 28.46
CA THR A 17 -1.33 7.02 27.29
C THR A 17 -1.08 7.71 25.95
N ALA A 18 -0.65 8.98 25.95
CA ALA A 18 -0.49 9.77 24.74
C ALA A 18 0.55 9.18 23.76
N MET A 19 1.73 8.83 24.27
CA MET A 19 2.80 8.23 23.45
C MET A 19 3.76 7.43 24.31
N CYS A 20 4.12 6.22 23.87
CA CYS A 20 5.17 5.45 24.55
C CYS A 20 6.57 5.99 24.23
N GLU A 21 7.50 5.79 25.16
CA GLU A 21 8.89 6.27 25.05
C GLU A 21 9.59 5.83 23.75
N GLY A 22 9.31 4.60 23.27
CA GLY A 22 9.86 4.09 22.01
C GLY A 22 9.44 4.92 20.79
N LYS A 23 8.18 5.38 20.74
CA LYS A 23 7.69 6.27 19.68
C LYS A 23 8.35 7.64 19.76
N VAL A 24 8.52 8.18 20.97
CA VAL A 24 9.24 9.46 21.16
C VAL A 24 10.68 9.35 20.66
N ARG A 25 11.40 8.27 21.02
CA ARG A 25 12.77 8.04 20.53
C ARG A 25 12.83 7.94 19.00
N LYS A 26 11.86 7.27 18.37
CA LYS A 26 11.75 7.21 16.90
C LYS A 26 11.62 8.63 16.32
N TRP A 27 10.64 9.40 16.77
CA TRP A 27 10.42 10.77 16.29
C TRP A 27 11.62 11.68 16.49
N VAL A 28 12.28 11.62 17.66
CA VAL A 28 13.51 12.38 17.91
C VAL A 28 14.61 12.05 16.89
N ARG A 29 14.74 10.78 16.49
CA ARG A 29 15.69 10.37 15.45
C ARG A 29 15.30 10.91 14.08
N GLU A 30 14.03 10.77 13.69
CA GLU A 30 13.53 11.24 12.39
C GLU A 30 13.67 12.77 12.24
N PHE A 31 13.29 13.53 13.26
CA PHE A 31 13.45 15.00 13.24
C PHE A 31 14.92 15.41 13.17
N LYS A 32 15.82 14.70 13.87
CA LYS A 32 17.28 14.93 13.74
C LYS A 32 17.82 14.55 12.36
N ALA A 33 17.18 13.62 11.68
CA ALA A 33 17.51 13.23 10.31
C ALA A 33 16.95 14.20 9.25
N GLY A 34 16.26 15.27 9.66
CA GLY A 34 15.73 16.31 8.78
C GLY A 34 14.31 16.07 8.28
N ARG A 35 13.61 15.03 8.76
CA ARG A 35 12.19 14.88 8.50
C ARG A 35 11.40 15.97 9.22
N ASP A 36 10.63 16.76 8.50
CA ASP A 36 9.78 17.85 9.01
C ASP A 36 8.28 17.53 8.93
N ASN A 37 7.89 16.56 8.10
CA ASN A 37 6.51 16.11 7.97
C ASN A 37 6.05 15.30 9.20
N VAL A 38 4.81 15.55 9.63
CA VAL A 38 4.17 14.85 10.75
C VAL A 38 3.26 13.70 10.31
N HIS A 39 2.97 13.60 9.01
CA HIS A 39 2.09 12.58 8.45
C HIS A 39 2.83 11.24 8.29
N ASP A 40 2.11 10.13 8.46
CA ASP A 40 2.64 8.82 8.13
C ASP A 40 3.07 8.76 6.66
N ASP A 41 4.16 8.05 6.39
CA ASP A 41 4.56 7.73 5.01
C ASP A 41 3.47 6.92 4.31
N SER A 42 3.45 7.00 2.98
CA SER A 42 2.57 6.17 2.16
C SER A 42 2.71 4.71 2.57
N ARG A 43 1.59 4.09 2.93
CA ARG A 43 1.55 2.65 3.21
C ARG A 43 1.80 1.92 1.90
N SER A 44 2.64 0.89 1.92
CA SER A 44 2.95 0.06 0.76
C SER A 44 1.74 -0.66 0.14
N GLY A 45 0.57 -0.59 0.81
CA GLY A 45 -0.65 -1.26 0.38
C GLY A 45 -0.47 -2.77 0.24
N ARG A 46 -1.48 -3.43 -0.32
CA ARG A 46 -1.32 -4.77 -0.88
C ARG A 46 -0.87 -4.60 -2.34
N PRO A 47 0.26 -5.19 -2.76
CA PRO A 47 0.64 -5.19 -4.17
C PRO A 47 -0.50 -5.78 -5.02
N SER A 48 -0.83 -5.12 -6.13
CA SER A 48 -1.76 -5.69 -7.09
C SER A 48 -1.15 -6.94 -7.71
N VAL A 49 -1.96 -7.98 -7.91
CA VAL A 49 -1.57 -9.17 -8.68
C VAL A 49 -1.76 -8.92 -10.18
N ILE A 50 -2.50 -7.87 -10.55
CA ILE A 50 -2.68 -7.45 -11.94
C ILE A 50 -1.38 -6.77 -12.37
N THR A 51 -0.73 -7.32 -13.40
CA THR A 51 0.44 -6.74 -14.05
C THR A 51 0.04 -6.03 -15.34
N ASP A 52 0.88 -5.13 -15.83
CA ASP A 52 0.66 -4.43 -17.10
C ASP A 52 0.56 -5.40 -18.28
N ASP A 53 1.33 -6.50 -18.26
CA ASP A 53 1.27 -7.56 -19.28
C ASP A 53 -0.11 -8.25 -19.31
N MET A 54 -0.74 -8.44 -18.15
CA MET A 54 -2.07 -9.03 -18.06
C MET A 54 -3.15 -8.08 -18.60
N VAL A 55 -3.00 -6.78 -18.36
CA VAL A 55 -3.90 -5.75 -18.91
C VAL A 55 -3.75 -5.67 -20.42
N ALA A 56 -2.51 -5.56 -20.94
CA ALA A 56 -2.24 -5.51 -22.37
C ALA A 56 -2.74 -6.76 -23.11
N SER A 57 -2.55 -7.95 -22.53
CA SER A 57 -3.09 -9.20 -23.09
C SER A 57 -4.63 -9.20 -23.10
N GLY A 58 -5.26 -8.68 -22.04
CA GLY A 58 -6.72 -8.48 -22.00
C GLY A 58 -7.22 -7.56 -23.12
N GLU A 59 -6.59 -6.39 -23.29
CA GLU A 59 -6.93 -5.41 -24.32
C GLU A 59 -6.79 -5.96 -25.75
N VAL A 60 -5.69 -6.65 -26.04
CA VAL A 60 -5.47 -7.30 -27.36
C VAL A 60 -6.59 -8.31 -27.65
N ASN A 61 -6.90 -9.16 -26.67
CA ASN A 61 -7.94 -10.16 -26.84
C ASN A 61 -9.34 -9.55 -27.01
N ILE A 62 -9.66 -8.45 -26.33
CA ILE A 62 -10.92 -7.70 -26.49
C ILE A 62 -11.03 -7.10 -27.90
N LEU A 63 -9.92 -6.58 -28.44
CA LEU A 63 -9.87 -5.96 -29.77
C LEU A 63 -9.93 -7.00 -30.89
N GLU A 64 -9.22 -8.13 -30.77
CA GLU A 64 -9.18 -9.17 -31.78
C GLU A 64 -10.42 -10.08 -31.77
N ASN A 65 -11.03 -10.27 -30.58
CA ASN A 65 -12.15 -11.19 -30.41
C ASN A 65 -13.24 -10.59 -29.52
N ARG A 66 -14.34 -10.14 -30.12
CA ARG A 66 -15.53 -9.67 -29.41
C ARG A 66 -16.18 -10.72 -28.48
N ARG A 67 -15.79 -12.00 -28.59
CA ARG A 67 -16.18 -13.10 -27.67
C ARG A 67 -15.07 -13.45 -26.69
N PHE A 68 -14.26 -12.48 -26.30
CA PHE A 68 -13.32 -12.63 -25.21
C PHE A 68 -14.01 -13.16 -23.94
N SER A 69 -13.34 -14.07 -23.25
CA SER A 69 -13.88 -14.69 -22.04
C SER A 69 -12.80 -14.83 -20.98
N ILE A 70 -13.23 -14.79 -19.73
CA ILE A 70 -12.34 -15.01 -18.56
C ILE A 70 -11.69 -16.39 -18.58
N SER A 71 -12.31 -17.37 -19.26
CA SER A 71 -11.70 -18.69 -19.44
C SER A 71 -10.46 -18.64 -20.34
N THR A 72 -10.40 -17.72 -21.30
CA THR A 72 -9.20 -17.47 -22.12
C THR A 72 -8.06 -16.96 -21.26
N LEU A 73 -8.27 -15.88 -20.50
CA LEU A 73 -7.28 -15.34 -19.56
C LEU A 73 -6.81 -16.37 -18.52
N SER A 74 -7.72 -17.22 -18.05
CA SER A 74 -7.40 -18.24 -17.06
C SER A 74 -6.48 -19.32 -17.59
N ASN A 75 -6.45 -19.55 -18.90
CA ASN A 75 -5.49 -20.47 -19.54
C ASN A 75 -4.13 -19.80 -19.73
N ASP A 76 -4.12 -18.51 -20.08
CA ASP A 76 -2.89 -17.74 -20.29
C ASP A 76 -2.17 -17.43 -18.97
N PHE A 77 -2.94 -17.28 -17.88
CA PHE A 77 -2.46 -16.95 -16.55
C PHE A 77 -2.99 -17.96 -15.51
N PRO A 78 -2.56 -19.24 -15.54
CA PRO A 78 -3.09 -20.28 -14.66
C PRO A 78 -2.77 -20.04 -13.18
N GLU A 79 -1.70 -19.31 -12.89
CA GLU A 79 -1.27 -18.94 -11.53
C GLU A 79 -2.09 -17.80 -10.93
N VAL A 80 -2.91 -17.12 -11.74
CA VAL A 80 -3.68 -15.95 -11.32
C VAL A 80 -5.11 -16.36 -11.00
N PRO A 81 -5.61 -16.10 -9.77
CA PRO A 81 -6.99 -16.44 -9.42
C PRO A 81 -7.99 -15.79 -10.37
N ARG A 82 -9.02 -16.53 -10.77
CA ARG A 82 -10.08 -16.02 -11.66
C ARG A 82 -10.68 -14.71 -11.17
N SER A 83 -10.84 -14.52 -9.85
CA SER A 83 -11.36 -13.29 -9.25
C SER A 83 -10.51 -12.05 -9.51
N VAL A 84 -9.22 -12.21 -9.83
CA VAL A 84 -8.33 -11.13 -10.26
C VAL A 84 -8.53 -10.85 -11.75
N LEU A 85 -8.64 -11.90 -12.58
CA LEU A 85 -8.90 -11.79 -14.02
C LEU A 85 -10.27 -11.14 -14.33
N TYR A 86 -11.29 -11.44 -13.53
CA TYR A 86 -12.61 -10.78 -13.61
C TYR A 86 -12.50 -9.26 -13.54
N LYS A 87 -11.54 -8.73 -12.79
CA LYS A 87 -11.37 -7.28 -12.65
C LYS A 87 -10.82 -6.65 -13.93
N ILE A 88 -9.97 -7.36 -14.65
CA ILE A 88 -9.39 -6.90 -15.93
C ILE A 88 -10.46 -6.87 -17.02
N ASP A 89 -11.32 -7.89 -17.08
CA ASP A 89 -12.43 -7.97 -18.04
C ASP A 89 -13.53 -6.93 -17.80
N ASN A 90 -13.64 -6.40 -16.57
CA ASN A 90 -14.71 -5.47 -16.17
C ASN A 90 -14.21 -4.05 -15.87
N ASP A 91 -12.90 -3.77 -15.99
CA ASP A 91 -12.38 -2.41 -15.98
C ASP A 91 -12.57 -1.80 -17.38
N PRO A 92 -13.25 -0.65 -17.52
CA PRO A 92 -13.58 -0.05 -18.81
C PRO A 92 -12.40 0.60 -19.53
#